data_AF-A0A351H8N3-F1
#
_entry.id   AF-A0A351H8N3-F1
#
_cell.length_a   1.000
_cell.length_b   1.000
_cell.length_c   1.000
_cell.angle_alpha   90.00
_cell.angle_beta   90.00
_cell.angle_gamma   90.00
#
_symmetry.space_group_name_H-M   'P 1'
#
loop_
_entity.id
_entity.type
_entity.pdbx_description
1 polymer ?
#
loop_
_entity_poly.entity_id
_entity_poly.type
_entity_poly.pdbx_seq_one_letter_code
_entity_poly.pdbx_strand_id
1 'polypeptide(L)'
;MNPVFDEIGIVPDPWTVADSIAVWMRLSERFDRSWQNEVTALRNYEQRLRSGVTQDPIVIDNSAAIVTESDFLRTDPDAYRRLMEERPGESSERFEWDSLKASHAWTVSGSKTLTGSPLLESDPQIAVTLPSLWYEIHLSGGNYNVRGICVAGSPGFLIGWNEYLAWGATALGSDNGDLFQERLSEDRSEFLFKDVWYPVQSTTEVINVRDEEPVEITVSKTIHGPLVDSFLKGAGRAENFSLKYVAIDEMKTPITGMLSMMRSRNWEEFTGGLSDYMFPGIHVVYADVSGNIGYHTAA
;
A
#
# COMPACT_ATOMS: atom_id res chain seq x y z
N MET A 1 -10.47 9.74 31.83
CA MET A 1 -10.69 10.26 30.47
C MET A 1 -9.33 10.70 29.94
N ASN A 2 -9.04 10.60 28.64
CA ASN A 2 -7.70 10.93 28.12
C ASN A 2 -7.51 12.46 28.26
N PRO A 3 -6.42 12.95 28.88
CA PRO A 3 -6.20 14.38 29.11
C PRO A 3 -6.29 15.24 27.84
N VAL A 4 -5.92 14.68 26.68
CA VAL A 4 -5.99 15.36 25.38
C VAL A 4 -7.45 15.62 24.97
N PHE A 5 -8.34 14.65 25.18
CA PHE A 5 -9.75 14.78 24.83
C PHE A 5 -10.50 15.71 25.81
N ASP A 6 -10.11 15.67 27.09
CA ASP A 6 -10.63 16.58 28.11
C ASP A 6 -10.27 18.05 27.81
N GLU A 7 -9.03 18.30 27.37
CA GLU A 7 -8.55 19.64 27.02
C GLU A 7 -9.31 20.24 25.83
N ILE A 8 -9.67 19.42 24.84
CA ILE A 8 -10.42 19.88 23.66
C ILE A 8 -11.94 19.74 23.82
N GLY A 9 -12.43 19.23 24.95
CA GLY A 9 -13.86 19.12 25.26
C GLY A 9 -14.62 18.12 24.38
N ILE A 10 -13.93 17.09 23.86
CA ILE A 10 -14.51 16.07 23.00
C ILE A 10 -14.64 14.77 23.78
N VAL A 11 -15.82 14.15 23.74
CA VAL A 11 -16.03 12.78 24.23
C VAL A 11 -16.02 11.85 23.02
N PRO A 12 -14.98 11.03 22.81
CA PRO A 12 -14.96 10.09 21.70
C PRO A 12 -16.01 8.99 21.90
N ASP A 13 -16.56 8.49 20.80
CA ASP A 13 -17.44 7.32 20.83
C ASP A 13 -16.72 6.08 21.38
N PRO A 14 -17.46 5.12 21.97
CA PRO A 14 -16.87 3.87 22.42
C PRO A 14 -16.19 3.11 21.26
N TRP A 15 -14.95 2.70 21.46
CA TRP A 15 -14.20 1.92 20.47
C TRP A 15 -14.85 0.56 20.21
N THR A 16 -14.95 0.19 18.94
CA THR A 16 -15.52 -1.05 18.44
C THR A 16 -14.49 -1.86 17.62
N VAL A 17 -14.81 -3.12 17.31
CA VAL A 17 -13.98 -3.94 16.42
C VAL A 17 -13.93 -3.36 15.00
N ALA A 18 -15.00 -2.70 14.57
CA ALA A 18 -15.05 -2.06 13.26
C ALA A 18 -13.99 -0.94 13.15
N ASP A 19 -13.74 -0.20 14.22
CA ASP A 19 -12.73 0.87 14.25
C ASP A 19 -11.31 0.31 14.02
N SER A 20 -11.01 -0.86 14.61
CA SER A 20 -9.74 -1.56 14.37
C SER A 20 -9.55 -2.00 12.91
N ILE A 21 -10.62 -2.46 12.26
CA ILE A 21 -10.60 -2.81 10.84
C ILE A 21 -10.42 -1.54 9.99
N ALA A 22 -11.16 -0.48 10.30
CA ALA A 22 -11.12 0.79 9.58
C ALA A 22 -9.74 1.47 9.68
N VAL A 23 -9.06 1.39 10.83
CA VAL A 23 -7.67 1.87 10.97
C VAL A 23 -6.75 1.18 9.96
N TRP A 24 -6.88 -0.13 9.79
CA TRP A 24 -6.05 -0.87 8.83
C TRP A 24 -6.41 -0.56 7.38
N MET A 25 -7.71 -0.46 7.06
CA MET A 25 -8.17 -0.02 5.73
C MET A 25 -7.62 1.36 5.39
N ARG A 26 -7.60 2.28 6.37
CA ARG A 26 -7.03 3.63 6.19
C ARG A 26 -5.51 3.62 6.05
N LEU A 27 -4.81 2.65 6.65
CA LEU A 27 -3.39 2.43 6.39
C LEU A 27 -3.16 2.02 4.93
N SER A 28 -4.08 1.23 4.34
CA SER A 28 -3.93 0.75 2.96
C SER A 28 -3.78 1.86 1.94
N GLU A 29 -4.54 2.95 2.09
CA GLU A 29 -4.43 4.15 1.25
C GLU A 29 -3.10 4.89 1.41
N ARG A 30 -2.27 4.55 2.39
CA ARG A 30 -0.89 5.08 2.46
C ARG A 30 0.10 4.27 1.62
N PHE A 31 -0.23 3.03 1.30
CA PHE A 31 0.60 2.15 0.47
C PHE A 31 0.32 2.32 -1.01
N ASP A 32 -0.90 2.74 -1.36
CA ASP A 32 -1.26 3.04 -2.73
C ASP A 32 -2.20 4.26 -2.81
N ARG A 33 -1.74 5.28 -3.57
CA ARG A 33 -2.47 6.51 -3.93
C ARG A 33 -2.40 6.78 -5.42
N SER A 34 -2.05 5.77 -6.21
CA SER A 34 -1.88 5.88 -7.66
C SER A 34 -3.14 6.46 -8.32
N TRP A 35 -4.32 5.98 -7.91
CA TRP A 35 -5.63 6.43 -8.40
C TRP A 35 -5.83 7.95 -8.36
N GLN A 36 -5.28 8.67 -7.38
CA GLN A 36 -5.43 10.14 -7.29
C GLN A 36 -4.73 10.89 -8.42
N ASN A 37 -3.76 10.24 -9.07
CA ASN A 37 -2.93 10.82 -10.12
C ASN A 37 -3.25 10.26 -11.51
N GLU A 38 -4.05 9.21 -11.63
CA GLU A 38 -4.36 8.53 -12.90
C GLU A 38 -4.95 9.47 -13.95
N VAL A 39 -5.91 10.31 -13.57
CA VAL A 39 -6.52 11.26 -14.53
C VAL A 39 -5.47 12.25 -15.04
N THR A 40 -4.60 12.75 -14.16
CA THR A 40 -3.49 13.61 -14.58
C THR A 40 -2.51 12.86 -15.50
N ALA A 41 -2.17 11.61 -15.18
CA ALA A 41 -1.30 10.77 -15.99
C ALA A 41 -1.89 10.52 -17.38
N LEU A 42 -3.19 10.23 -17.47
CA LEU A 42 -3.94 10.08 -18.72
C LEU A 42 -3.91 11.37 -19.54
N ARG A 43 -4.18 12.53 -18.94
CA ARG A 43 -4.15 13.82 -19.66
C ARG A 43 -2.76 14.15 -20.19
N ASN A 44 -1.73 13.92 -19.39
CA ASN A 44 -0.34 14.10 -19.83
C ASN A 44 -0.02 13.15 -20.99
N TYR A 45 -0.46 11.90 -20.93
CA TYR A 45 -0.32 10.94 -22.01
C TYR A 45 -1.05 11.37 -23.29
N GLU A 46 -2.31 11.77 -23.21
CA GLU A 46 -3.10 12.28 -24.34
C GLU A 46 -2.48 13.54 -24.96
N GLN A 47 -1.98 14.46 -24.13
CA GLN A 47 -1.31 15.67 -24.60
C GLN A 47 -0.03 15.33 -25.37
N ARG A 48 0.78 14.39 -24.86
CA ARG A 48 2.00 13.92 -25.53
C ARG A 48 1.70 13.27 -26.89
N LEU A 49 0.66 12.45 -26.96
CA LEU A 49 0.19 11.87 -28.23
C LEU A 49 -0.18 12.97 -29.24
N ARG A 50 -0.87 14.02 -28.79
CA ARG A 50 -1.24 15.16 -29.66
C ARG A 50 -0.04 16.00 -30.10
N SER A 51 1.00 16.11 -29.27
CA SER A 51 2.21 16.86 -29.61
C SER A 51 3.21 16.08 -30.48
N GLY A 52 2.92 14.82 -30.80
CA GLY A 52 3.83 13.97 -31.58
C GLY A 52 5.10 13.56 -30.84
N VAL A 53 5.13 13.74 -29.51
CA VAL A 53 6.25 13.32 -28.66
C VAL A 53 5.96 11.90 -28.20
N THR A 54 6.56 10.92 -28.87
CA THR A 54 6.65 9.53 -28.40
C THR A 54 7.97 9.41 -27.67
N GLN A 55 8.01 9.66 -26.36
CA GLN A 55 9.14 9.19 -25.59
C GLN A 55 8.89 7.74 -25.20
N ASP A 56 9.91 6.91 -25.38
CA ASP A 56 9.93 5.56 -24.84
C ASP A 56 9.71 5.58 -23.31
N PRO A 57 9.11 4.52 -22.76
CA PRO A 57 8.74 4.47 -21.35
C PRO A 57 9.95 4.71 -20.44
N ILE A 58 9.65 5.23 -19.24
CA ILE A 58 10.52 5.39 -18.08
C ILE A 58 11.85 4.61 -18.20
N VAL A 59 12.94 5.35 -18.34
CA VAL A 59 14.30 4.80 -18.18
C VAL A 59 14.43 4.30 -16.75
N ILE A 60 14.52 2.98 -16.58
CA ILE A 60 14.81 2.37 -15.29
C ILE A 60 16.24 2.75 -14.89
N ASP A 61 16.39 3.56 -13.83
CA ASP A 61 17.69 3.87 -13.26
C ASP A 61 18.29 2.63 -12.60
N ASN A 62 19.36 2.10 -13.19
CA ASN A 62 20.11 0.96 -12.67
C ASN A 62 21.16 1.36 -11.62
N SER A 63 21.24 2.62 -11.20
CA SER A 63 22.15 3.05 -10.13
C SER A 63 21.84 2.37 -8.79
N ALA A 64 20.59 1.96 -8.57
CA ALA A 64 20.12 1.21 -7.39
C ALA A 64 20.34 -0.31 -7.50
N ALA A 65 21.01 -0.78 -8.56
CA ALA A 65 21.31 -2.20 -8.71
C ALA A 65 22.37 -2.66 -7.69
N ILE A 66 22.01 -3.67 -6.89
CA ILE A 66 22.91 -4.36 -5.95
C ILE A 66 24.08 -5.03 -6.69
N VAL A 67 23.91 -5.29 -7.99
CA VAL A 67 24.94 -5.77 -8.91
C VAL A 67 25.17 -4.68 -9.94
N THR A 68 26.35 -4.07 -9.90
CA THR A 68 26.75 -3.08 -10.90
C THR A 68 27.28 -3.74 -12.16
N GLU A 69 27.42 -2.94 -13.21
CA GLU A 69 28.08 -3.36 -14.44
C GLU A 69 29.53 -3.84 -14.20
N SER A 70 30.26 -3.12 -13.34
CA SER A 70 31.60 -3.50 -12.86
C SER A 70 31.62 -4.77 -12.02
N ASP A 71 30.57 -5.06 -11.24
CA ASP A 71 30.45 -6.31 -10.50
C ASP A 71 30.18 -7.48 -11.44
N PHE A 72 29.34 -7.28 -12.46
CA PHE A 72 29.08 -8.28 -13.48
C PHE A 72 30.32 -8.57 -14.34
N LEU A 73 31.09 -7.52 -14.68
CA LEU A 73 32.42 -7.62 -15.30
C LEU A 73 33.42 -8.40 -14.43
N ARG A 74 33.37 -8.23 -13.12
CA ARG A 74 34.28 -8.90 -12.17
C ARG A 74 33.89 -10.35 -11.91
N THR A 75 32.61 -10.69 -11.99
CA THR A 75 32.10 -12.03 -11.69
C THR A 75 31.86 -12.90 -12.92
N ASP A 76 31.51 -12.33 -14.08
CA ASP A 76 31.31 -13.02 -15.38
C ASP A 76 31.53 -12.08 -16.60
N PRO A 77 32.79 -11.81 -16.96
CA PRO A 77 33.14 -10.83 -18.00
C PRO A 77 32.76 -11.23 -19.43
N ASP A 78 32.58 -12.52 -19.73
CA ASP A 78 32.21 -12.99 -21.07
C ASP A 78 30.70 -12.88 -21.31
N ALA A 79 29.87 -13.08 -20.27
CA ALA A 79 28.43 -12.84 -20.35
C ALA A 79 28.11 -11.36 -20.55
N TYR A 80 28.79 -10.47 -19.81
CA TYR A 80 28.60 -9.03 -19.94
C TYR A 80 28.93 -8.49 -21.34
N ARG A 81 30.01 -8.98 -21.98
CA ARG A 81 30.45 -8.54 -23.31
C ARG A 81 29.41 -8.79 -24.41
N ARG A 82 28.81 -10.00 -24.42
CA ARG A 82 27.73 -10.35 -25.37
C ARG A 82 26.52 -9.44 -25.24
N LEU A 83 26.20 -8.99 -24.02
CA LEU A 83 25.03 -8.15 -23.73
C LEU A 83 25.18 -6.70 -24.22
N MET A 84 26.41 -6.17 -24.21
CA MET A 84 26.70 -4.79 -24.60
C MET A 84 26.93 -4.63 -26.10
N GLU A 85 27.37 -5.68 -26.79
CA GLU A 85 27.48 -5.70 -28.26
C GLU A 85 26.12 -5.58 -28.97
N GLU A 86 25.01 -5.75 -28.24
CA GLU A 86 23.64 -5.74 -28.80
C GLU A 86 22.84 -4.43 -28.54
N ARG A 87 23.39 -3.36 -27.95
CA ARG A 87 22.60 -2.15 -27.56
C ARG A 87 22.58 -0.98 -28.58
N PRO A 88 21.40 -0.56 -29.11
CA PRO A 88 21.19 0.76 -29.71
C PRO A 88 20.90 1.83 -28.63
N GLY A 89 21.32 3.10 -28.81
CA GLY A 89 21.31 4.14 -27.75
C GLY A 89 20.12 5.11 -27.75
N GLU A 90 19.73 5.68 -26.58
CA GLU A 90 18.72 6.76 -26.47
C GLU A 90 18.56 7.48 -25.08
N SER A 91 17.55 8.37 -24.99
CA SER A 91 17.41 9.70 -24.35
C SER A 91 17.07 9.87 -22.83
N SER A 92 17.10 11.13 -22.35
CA SER A 92 16.95 11.59 -20.94
C SER A 92 15.61 12.28 -20.61
N GLU A 93 14.82 11.73 -19.68
CA GLU A 93 13.86 12.47 -18.83
C GLU A 93 14.29 12.31 -17.36
N ARG A 94 14.36 13.42 -16.60
CA ARG A 94 14.82 13.44 -15.20
C ARG A 94 13.72 12.96 -14.24
N PHE A 95 13.98 11.84 -13.57
CA PHE A 95 13.25 11.35 -12.39
C PHE A 95 13.53 12.26 -11.17
N GLU A 96 12.50 12.79 -10.49
CA GLU A 96 12.65 13.53 -9.22
C GLU A 96 12.68 12.58 -8.02
N TRP A 97 13.88 12.35 -7.48
CA TRP A 97 14.16 11.40 -6.39
C TRP A 97 13.64 11.80 -5.00
N ASP A 98 13.26 13.06 -4.77
CA ASP A 98 12.79 13.57 -3.45
C ASP A 98 11.41 13.02 -3.02
N SER A 99 10.77 12.21 -3.87
CA SER A 99 9.44 11.63 -3.63
C SER A 99 9.44 10.11 -3.38
N LEU A 100 10.54 9.41 -3.67
CA LEU A 100 10.61 7.95 -3.58
C LEU A 100 10.93 7.51 -2.14
N LYS A 101 9.87 7.23 -1.37
CA LYS A 101 9.99 6.55 -0.07
C LYS A 101 9.98 5.05 -0.27
N ALA A 102 11.14 4.48 -0.54
CA ALA A 102 11.30 3.03 -0.67
C ALA A 102 11.76 2.46 0.67
N SER A 103 10.86 1.79 1.38
CA SER A 103 11.26 0.98 2.54
C SER A 103 12.25 -0.10 2.11
N HIS A 104 13.22 -0.47 2.95
CA HIS A 104 14.07 -1.63 2.68
C HIS A 104 13.72 -2.79 3.60
N ALA A 105 13.99 -3.98 3.07
CA ALA A 105 14.01 -5.19 3.85
C ALA A 105 14.86 -6.23 3.11
N TRP A 106 15.66 -6.99 3.84
CA TRP A 106 16.49 -8.04 3.27
C TRP A 106 16.76 -9.13 4.29
N THR A 107 17.21 -10.28 3.78
CA THR A 107 17.54 -11.45 4.59
C THR A 107 18.82 -12.09 4.08
N VAL A 108 19.64 -12.59 5.01
CA VAL A 108 20.93 -13.23 4.72
C VAL A 108 20.94 -14.61 5.37
N SER A 109 21.18 -15.65 4.58
CA SER A 109 21.30 -17.03 5.07
C SER A 109 22.43 -17.14 6.09
N GLY A 110 22.23 -18.00 7.11
CA GLY A 110 23.23 -18.29 8.14
C GLY A 110 24.61 -18.68 7.57
N SER A 111 24.65 -19.34 6.41
CA SER A 111 25.89 -19.68 5.69
C SER A 111 26.77 -18.49 5.30
N LYS A 112 26.21 -17.27 5.27
CA LYS A 112 26.88 -16.01 4.94
C LYS A 112 27.02 -15.08 6.15
N THR A 113 26.63 -15.53 7.35
CA THR A 113 26.72 -14.74 8.60
C THR A 113 27.82 -15.28 9.51
N LEU A 114 28.33 -14.45 10.42
CA LEU A 114 29.32 -14.86 11.41
C LEU A 114 28.73 -15.77 12.50
N THR A 115 27.42 -15.71 12.74
CA THR A 115 26.71 -16.47 13.78
C THR A 115 26.26 -17.85 13.30
N GLY A 116 26.31 -18.10 11.98
CA GLY A 116 25.72 -19.30 11.38
C GLY A 116 24.18 -19.28 11.34
N SER A 117 23.52 -18.22 11.82
CA SER A 117 22.07 -18.07 11.89
C SER A 117 21.57 -17.04 10.87
N PRO A 118 20.36 -17.18 10.32
CA PRO A 118 19.79 -16.16 9.44
C PRO A 118 19.74 -14.77 10.09
N LEU A 119 19.95 -13.74 9.28
CA LEU A 119 19.80 -12.35 9.69
C LEU A 119 18.76 -11.68 8.80
N LEU A 120 17.80 -10.99 9.43
CA LEU A 120 16.75 -10.24 8.76
C LEU A 120 16.80 -8.79 9.21
N GLU A 121 16.63 -7.89 8.25
CA GLU A 121 16.55 -6.45 8.45
C GLU A 121 15.29 -5.92 7.76
N SER A 122 14.63 -4.96 8.40
CA SER A 122 13.45 -4.28 7.87
C SER A 122 13.33 -2.88 8.46
N ASP A 123 13.45 -1.87 7.61
CA ASP A 123 13.39 -0.45 7.95
C ASP A 123 12.28 0.26 7.15
N PRO A 124 11.03 0.26 7.65
CA PRO A 124 9.92 0.91 6.95
C PRO A 124 10.12 2.43 6.91
N GLN A 125 10.16 2.99 5.70
CA GLN A 125 10.34 4.42 5.47
C GLN A 125 9.00 5.15 5.36
N ILE A 126 8.67 5.91 6.39
CA ILE A 126 7.46 6.73 6.45
C ILE A 126 7.78 8.15 6.92
N ALA A 127 6.85 9.09 6.75
CA ALA A 127 6.98 10.40 7.36
C ALA A 127 7.00 10.30 8.89
N VAL A 128 7.98 10.93 9.54
CA VAL A 128 7.98 11.13 10.99
C VAL A 128 6.83 12.06 11.34
N THR A 129 5.92 11.57 12.17
CA THR A 129 4.68 12.27 12.56
C THR A 129 4.52 12.23 14.08
N LEU A 130 3.73 13.16 14.61
CA LEU A 130 3.31 13.18 16.01
C LEU A 130 1.78 13.13 16.03
N PRO A 131 1.16 12.03 16.52
CA PRO A 131 1.81 10.81 17.03
C PRO A 131 2.49 9.98 15.93
N SER A 132 3.44 9.12 16.32
CA SER A 132 4.08 8.17 15.39
C SER A 132 3.04 7.21 14.83
N LEU A 133 3.13 6.92 13.52
CA LEU A 133 2.30 5.90 12.88
C LEU A 133 2.64 4.50 13.40
N TRP A 134 3.94 4.18 13.48
CA TRP A 134 4.40 2.90 13.98
C TRP A 134 4.48 2.89 15.50
N TYR A 135 3.94 1.83 16.08
CA TYR A 135 3.94 1.55 17.50
C TYR A 135 4.52 0.16 17.74
N GLU A 136 5.55 0.08 18.57
CA GLU A 136 6.20 -1.18 18.94
C GLU A 136 5.43 -1.86 20.08
N ILE A 137 5.10 -3.13 19.89
CA ILE A 137 4.33 -3.92 20.88
C ILE A 137 5.00 -5.28 21.07
N HIS A 138 5.08 -5.73 22.31
CA HIS A 138 5.25 -7.14 22.65
C HIS A 138 3.94 -7.68 23.21
N LEU A 139 3.31 -8.60 22.48
CA LEU A 139 2.11 -9.30 22.91
C LEU A 139 2.52 -10.67 23.47
N SER A 140 2.26 -10.88 24.76
CA SER A 140 2.51 -12.14 25.45
C SER A 140 1.25 -12.59 26.19
N GLY A 141 0.66 -13.70 25.77
CA GLY A 141 -0.55 -14.24 26.37
C GLY A 141 -1.36 -15.11 25.41
N GLY A 142 -2.08 -16.09 25.96
CA GLY A 142 -2.82 -17.07 25.16
C GLY A 142 -1.88 -17.87 24.25
N ASN A 143 -2.14 -17.85 22.94
CA ASN A 143 -1.31 -18.47 21.91
C ASN A 143 -0.37 -17.47 21.20
N TYR A 144 -0.10 -16.32 21.82
CA TYR A 144 0.80 -15.30 21.28
C TYR A 144 2.02 -15.10 22.18
N ASN A 145 3.18 -15.05 21.53
CA ASN A 145 4.43 -14.52 22.07
C ASN A 145 5.17 -13.87 20.91
N VAL A 146 4.78 -12.64 20.60
CA VAL A 146 5.18 -11.97 19.36
C VAL A 146 5.51 -10.52 19.64
N ARG A 147 6.61 -10.03 19.05
CA ARG A 147 7.03 -8.64 19.16
C ARG A 147 7.20 -8.05 17.77
N GLY A 148 6.86 -6.78 17.61
CA GLY A 148 6.95 -6.14 16.30
C GLY A 148 6.38 -4.73 16.33
N ILE A 149 6.08 -4.23 15.14
CA ILE A 149 5.44 -2.93 14.95
C ILE A 149 4.07 -3.08 14.30
N CYS A 150 3.16 -2.23 14.74
CA CYS A 150 1.81 -2.11 14.21
C CYS A 150 1.38 -0.63 14.19
N VAL A 151 0.15 -0.37 13.76
CA VAL A 151 -0.52 0.92 13.91
C VAL A 151 -1.40 0.87 15.14
N ALA A 152 -1.44 1.95 15.92
CA ALA A 152 -2.32 2.07 17.07
C ALA A 152 -3.78 1.80 16.68
N GLY A 153 -4.43 0.84 17.36
CA GLY A 153 -5.79 0.41 17.06
C GLY A 153 -5.89 -0.83 16.15
N SER A 154 -4.81 -1.23 15.46
CA SER A 154 -4.77 -2.49 14.69
C SER A 154 -4.39 -3.69 15.56
N PRO A 155 -5.04 -4.86 15.39
CA PRO A 155 -4.71 -6.07 16.15
C PRO A 155 -3.54 -6.89 15.56
N GLY A 156 -3.05 -6.52 14.36
CA GLY A 156 -2.04 -7.28 13.61
C GLY A 156 -0.71 -6.52 13.47
N PHE A 157 0.37 -7.27 13.30
CA PHE A 157 1.72 -6.71 13.11
C PHE A 157 2.11 -6.71 11.63
N LEU A 158 2.59 -5.55 11.15
CA LEU A 158 3.11 -5.45 9.79
C LEU A 158 4.49 -6.11 9.68
N ILE A 159 5.34 -5.85 10.67
CA ILE A 159 6.70 -6.36 10.81
C ILE A 159 6.81 -6.93 12.21
N GLY A 160 7.43 -8.09 12.36
CA GLY A 160 7.54 -8.72 13.66
C GLY A 160 8.34 -10.00 13.68
N TRP A 161 8.38 -10.61 14.86
CA TRP A 161 9.03 -11.87 15.11
C TRP A 161 8.41 -12.56 16.32
N ASN A 162 8.50 -13.88 16.34
CA ASN A 162 8.16 -14.74 17.46
C ASN A 162 9.32 -15.71 17.74
N GLU A 163 9.11 -16.67 18.63
CA GLU A 163 10.14 -17.65 19.02
C GLU A 163 10.63 -18.58 17.88
N TYR A 164 9.93 -18.61 16.74
CA TYR A 164 10.23 -19.49 15.61
C TYR A 164 10.76 -18.74 14.38
N LEU A 165 10.26 -17.53 14.12
CA LEU A 165 10.50 -16.81 12.86
C LEU A 165 10.46 -15.29 13.03
N ALA A 166 11.00 -14.59 12.04
CA ALA A 166 10.93 -13.15 11.87
C ALA A 166 10.49 -12.81 10.44
N TRP A 167 9.78 -11.71 10.28
CA TRP A 167 9.40 -11.16 8.98
C TRP A 167 9.55 -9.65 8.93
N GLY A 168 9.98 -9.16 7.77
CA GLY A 168 10.05 -7.76 7.40
C GLY A 168 9.11 -7.46 6.25
N ALA A 169 8.71 -6.20 6.07
CA ALA A 169 7.77 -5.80 5.03
C ALA A 169 8.12 -4.45 4.42
N THR A 170 7.91 -4.34 3.10
CA THR A 170 7.97 -3.08 2.36
C THR A 170 6.72 -2.93 1.50
N ALA A 171 6.38 -1.70 1.08
CA ALA A 171 5.22 -1.48 0.22
C ALA A 171 5.45 -2.09 -1.16
N LEU A 172 4.50 -2.91 -1.64
CA LEU A 172 4.56 -3.54 -2.96
C LEU A 172 4.34 -2.54 -4.10
N GLY A 173 3.58 -1.47 -3.83
CA GLY A 173 3.09 -0.58 -4.87
C GLY A 173 2.19 -1.31 -5.87
N SER A 174 1.44 -2.33 -5.42
CA SER A 174 0.42 -2.98 -6.23
C SER A 174 -0.67 -1.98 -6.57
N ASP A 175 -1.21 -2.11 -7.79
CA ASP A 175 -2.43 -1.42 -8.19
C ASP A 175 -3.61 -2.06 -7.46
N ASN A 176 -4.20 -1.32 -6.52
CA ASN A 176 -5.30 -1.80 -5.69
C ASN A 176 -6.61 -1.04 -5.92
N GLY A 177 -6.69 -0.21 -6.97
CA GLY A 177 -7.90 0.57 -7.23
C GLY A 177 -8.04 1.07 -8.66
N ASP A 178 -9.21 0.83 -9.24
CA ASP A 178 -9.57 1.28 -10.58
C ASP A 178 -10.46 2.52 -10.53
N LEU A 179 -10.20 3.49 -11.42
CA LEU A 179 -11.13 4.57 -11.71
C LEU A 179 -12.04 4.25 -12.89
N PHE A 180 -13.35 4.41 -12.70
CA PHE A 180 -14.34 4.28 -13.76
C PHE A 180 -14.91 5.65 -14.10
N GLN A 181 -14.80 6.08 -15.36
CA GLN A 181 -15.46 7.29 -15.82
C GLN A 181 -16.96 7.02 -16.04
N GLU A 182 -17.78 7.56 -15.14
CA GLU A 182 -19.23 7.36 -15.11
C GLU A 182 -19.95 8.37 -16.02
N ARG A 183 -21.02 7.92 -16.67
CA ARG A 183 -21.99 8.80 -17.33
C ARG A 183 -23.22 8.94 -16.44
N LEU A 184 -23.44 10.13 -15.92
CA LEU A 184 -24.58 10.43 -15.06
C LEU A 184 -25.72 11.09 -15.86
N SER A 185 -26.95 10.93 -15.37
CA SER A 185 -28.10 11.70 -15.85
C SER A 185 -27.90 13.20 -15.56
N GLU A 186 -28.70 14.07 -16.20
CA GLU A 186 -28.58 15.52 -16.02
C GLU A 186 -28.77 15.97 -14.56
N ASP A 187 -29.68 15.32 -13.84
CA ASP A 187 -29.95 15.51 -12.41
C ASP A 187 -29.03 14.67 -11.50
N ARG A 188 -28.13 13.85 -12.08
CA ARG A 188 -27.19 12.95 -11.41
C ARG A 188 -27.84 11.87 -10.54
N SER A 189 -29.14 11.63 -10.68
CA SER A 189 -29.86 10.61 -9.93
C SER A 189 -29.61 9.19 -10.46
N GLU A 190 -29.13 9.07 -11.70
CA GLU A 190 -28.85 7.80 -12.36
C GLU A 190 -27.46 7.78 -13.00
N PHE A 191 -26.89 6.58 -13.17
CA PHE A 191 -25.67 6.32 -13.93
C PHE A 191 -25.93 5.27 -15.02
N LEU A 192 -25.26 5.41 -16.17
CA LEU A 192 -25.41 4.49 -17.29
C LEU A 192 -24.44 3.31 -17.15
N PHE A 193 -24.97 2.09 -17.11
CA PHE A 193 -24.19 0.85 -17.12
C PHE A 193 -24.77 -0.15 -18.13
N LYS A 194 -23.94 -0.59 -19.08
CA LYS A 194 -24.36 -1.51 -20.16
C LYS A 194 -25.66 -1.06 -20.86
N ASP A 195 -25.69 0.21 -21.26
CA ASP A 195 -26.81 0.88 -21.95
C ASP A 195 -28.13 0.95 -21.16
N VAL A 196 -28.08 0.70 -19.83
CA VAL A 196 -29.23 0.81 -18.92
C VAL A 196 -28.91 1.81 -17.82
N TRP A 197 -29.86 2.68 -17.50
CA TRP A 197 -29.75 3.62 -16.39
C TRP A 197 -30.07 2.93 -15.06
N TYR A 198 -29.20 3.11 -14.08
CA TYR A 198 -29.35 2.58 -12.73
C TYR A 198 -29.31 3.74 -11.72
N PRO A 199 -30.04 3.65 -10.60
CA PRO A 199 -30.05 4.70 -9.60
C PRO A 199 -28.68 4.83 -8.91
N VAL A 200 -28.23 6.06 -8.72
CA VAL A 200 -27.08 6.39 -7.86
C VAL A 200 -27.52 6.26 -6.40
N GLN A 201 -26.80 5.48 -5.60
CA GLN A 201 -27.03 5.41 -4.16
C GLN A 201 -26.42 6.64 -3.50
N SER A 202 -27.18 7.36 -2.68
CA SER A 202 -26.68 8.54 -1.98
C SER A 202 -26.95 8.44 -0.48
N THR A 203 -25.92 8.75 0.31
CA THR A 203 -25.99 8.84 1.77
C THR A 203 -25.47 10.21 2.20
N THR A 204 -26.19 10.88 3.10
CA THR A 204 -25.71 12.12 3.70
C THR A 204 -24.99 11.80 5.00
N GLU A 205 -23.71 12.18 5.07
CA GLU A 205 -22.86 12.11 6.25
C GLU A 205 -22.79 13.49 6.90
N VAL A 206 -22.80 13.53 8.24
CA VAL A 206 -22.74 14.78 9.00
C VAL A 206 -21.42 14.84 9.76
N ILE A 207 -20.60 15.84 9.46
CA ILE A 207 -19.35 16.12 10.16
C ILE A 207 -19.61 17.21 11.18
N ASN A 208 -19.55 16.84 12.47
CA ASN A 208 -19.62 17.81 13.56
C ASN A 208 -18.32 18.61 13.62
N VAL A 209 -18.40 19.94 13.55
CA VAL A 209 -17.25 20.84 13.62
C VAL A 209 -17.27 21.56 14.97
N ARG A 210 -16.13 21.62 15.64
CA ARG A 210 -16.04 22.26 16.97
C ARG A 210 -16.37 23.75 16.84
N ASP A 211 -17.25 24.22 17.70
CA ASP A 211 -17.67 25.63 17.78
C ASP A 211 -18.28 26.20 16.47
N GLU A 212 -18.66 25.34 15.53
CA GLU A 212 -19.25 25.69 14.23
C GLU A 212 -20.46 24.81 13.92
N GLU A 213 -21.22 25.19 12.88
CA GLU A 213 -22.34 24.37 12.40
C GLU A 213 -21.84 23.07 11.75
N PRO A 214 -22.56 21.95 11.90
CA PRO A 214 -22.21 20.70 11.24
C PRO A 214 -22.15 20.85 9.71
N VAL A 215 -21.19 20.16 9.10
CA VAL A 215 -21.03 20.10 7.64
C VAL A 215 -21.66 18.83 7.12
N GLU A 216 -22.66 18.97 6.26
CA GLU A 216 -23.27 17.83 5.56
C GLU A 216 -22.49 17.52 4.27
N ILE A 217 -22.15 16.25 4.07
CA ILE A 217 -21.51 15.74 2.86
C ILE A 217 -22.38 14.64 2.27
N THR A 218 -22.76 14.79 1.00
CA THR A 218 -23.42 13.71 0.27
C THR A 218 -22.38 12.80 -0.37
N VAL A 219 -22.38 11.53 0.03
CA VAL A 219 -21.60 10.46 -0.58
C VAL A 219 -22.48 9.73 -1.59
N SER A 220 -22.12 9.82 -2.86
CA SER A 220 -22.83 9.14 -3.95
C SER A 220 -22.02 7.94 -4.45
N LYS A 221 -22.70 6.82 -4.75
CA LYS A 221 -22.10 5.54 -5.11
C LYS A 221 -22.79 4.92 -6.33
N THR A 222 -21.98 4.42 -7.25
CA THR A 222 -22.41 3.59 -8.40
C THR A 222 -22.13 2.12 -8.13
N ILE A 223 -22.34 1.25 -9.13
CA ILE A 223 -21.95 -0.16 -9.04
C ILE A 223 -20.43 -0.37 -8.89
N HIS A 224 -19.61 0.57 -9.36
CA HIS A 224 -18.15 0.46 -9.29
C HIS A 224 -17.59 1.00 -7.98
N GLY A 225 -18.29 1.92 -7.31
CA GLY A 225 -17.85 2.48 -6.03
C GLY A 225 -18.32 3.91 -5.79
N PRO A 226 -17.83 4.57 -4.72
CA PRO A 226 -18.13 5.98 -4.46
C PRO A 226 -17.58 6.88 -5.58
N LEU A 227 -18.30 7.96 -5.88
CA LEU A 227 -17.79 9.04 -6.72
C LEU A 227 -16.67 9.79 -5.99
N VAL A 228 -15.54 10.00 -6.65
CA VAL A 228 -14.31 10.57 -6.06
C VAL A 228 -13.78 11.79 -6.81
N ASP A 229 -14.57 12.37 -7.72
CA ASP A 229 -14.20 13.50 -8.59
C ASP A 229 -13.47 14.64 -7.88
N SER A 230 -13.98 15.03 -6.70
CA SER A 230 -13.44 16.11 -5.89
C SER A 230 -12.03 15.84 -5.37
N PHE A 231 -11.57 14.60 -5.39
CA PHE A 231 -10.24 14.17 -4.94
C PHE A 231 -9.26 13.98 -6.10
N LEU A 232 -9.73 14.01 -7.35
CA LEU A 232 -8.90 13.75 -8.53
C LEU A 232 -8.31 15.05 -9.08
N LYS A 233 -6.98 15.11 -9.16
CA LYS A 233 -6.31 16.21 -9.86
C LYS A 233 -6.47 16.02 -11.36
N GLY A 234 -6.85 17.10 -12.05
CA GLY A 234 -6.99 17.11 -13.51
C GLY A 234 -8.34 16.62 -14.04
N ALA A 235 -9.26 16.19 -13.19
CA ALA A 235 -10.63 15.90 -13.59
C ALA A 235 -11.36 17.17 -14.04
N GLY A 236 -12.01 17.11 -15.21
CA GLY A 236 -12.85 18.20 -15.69
C GLY A 236 -14.14 18.34 -14.89
N ARG A 237 -14.71 19.55 -14.82
CA ARG A 237 -15.94 19.84 -14.05
C ARG A 237 -17.16 18.99 -14.45
N ALA A 238 -17.19 18.48 -15.67
CA ALA A 238 -18.28 17.67 -16.20
C ALA A 238 -17.98 16.16 -16.18
N GLU A 239 -16.78 15.77 -15.75
CA GLU A 239 -16.38 14.37 -15.65
C GLU A 239 -16.80 13.81 -14.30
N ASN A 240 -17.16 12.54 -14.28
CA ASN A 240 -17.56 11.82 -13.08
C ASN A 240 -16.76 10.52 -13.02
N PHE A 241 -16.19 10.21 -11.87
CA PHE A 241 -15.28 9.11 -11.65
C PHE A 241 -15.68 8.41 -10.37
N SER A 242 -15.94 7.11 -10.46
CA SER A 242 -16.08 6.24 -9.30
C SER A 242 -14.79 5.47 -9.05
N LEU A 243 -14.48 5.20 -7.78
CA LEU A 243 -13.32 4.43 -7.38
C LEU A 243 -13.72 3.03 -6.94
N LYS A 244 -13.23 2.02 -7.64
CA LYS A 244 -13.31 0.64 -7.20
C LYS A 244 -12.02 0.26 -6.50
N TYR A 245 -12.04 0.23 -5.16
CA TYR A 245 -10.84 0.02 -4.35
C TYR A 245 -10.94 -1.29 -3.56
N VAL A 246 -9.89 -2.12 -3.59
CA VAL A 246 -9.87 -3.44 -2.92
C VAL A 246 -10.26 -3.33 -1.46
N ALA A 247 -9.70 -2.35 -0.73
CA ALA A 247 -9.98 -2.20 0.69
C ALA A 247 -11.43 -1.79 1.00
N ILE A 248 -12.20 -1.27 0.03
CA ILE A 248 -13.60 -0.84 0.22
C ILE A 248 -14.59 -1.87 -0.35
N ASP A 249 -14.25 -2.49 -1.48
CA ASP A 249 -15.16 -3.39 -2.22
C ASP A 249 -15.10 -4.84 -1.71
N GLU A 250 -13.93 -5.29 -1.23
CA GLU A 250 -13.78 -6.65 -0.70
C GLU A 250 -14.10 -6.73 0.81
N MET A 251 -15.07 -7.57 1.18
CA MET A 251 -15.45 -7.76 2.60
C MET A 251 -14.46 -8.61 3.41
N LYS A 252 -13.35 -9.08 2.83
CA LYS A 252 -12.35 -9.87 3.54
C LYS A 252 -11.31 -8.95 4.17
N THR A 253 -11.22 -9.01 5.50
CA THR A 253 -10.21 -8.26 6.25
C THR A 253 -8.85 -8.99 6.23
N PRO A 254 -7.72 -8.27 6.09
CA PRO A 254 -6.38 -8.84 6.19
C PRO A 254 -6.01 -9.27 7.62
N ILE A 255 -6.84 -8.93 8.62
CA ILE A 255 -6.59 -9.22 10.02
C ILE A 255 -6.46 -10.72 10.29
N THR A 256 -7.27 -11.55 9.64
CA THR A 256 -7.16 -13.01 9.82
C THR A 256 -5.78 -13.52 9.39
N GLY A 257 -5.29 -13.07 8.23
CA GLY A 257 -3.96 -13.39 7.74
C GLY A 257 -2.86 -12.90 8.68
N MET A 258 -2.93 -11.64 9.13
CA MET A 258 -1.96 -11.08 10.08
C MET A 258 -1.90 -11.85 11.40
N LEU A 259 -3.06 -12.18 11.98
CA LEU A 259 -3.12 -12.95 13.22
C LEU A 259 -2.56 -14.36 13.03
N SER A 260 -2.75 -14.97 11.85
CA SER A 260 -2.13 -16.25 11.51
C SER A 260 -0.62 -16.14 11.41
N MET A 261 -0.08 -15.15 10.70
CA MET A 261 1.36 -14.88 10.60
C MET A 261 2.03 -14.75 11.98
N MET A 262 1.39 -14.03 12.91
CA MET A 262 1.91 -13.83 14.27
C MET A 262 2.09 -15.14 15.06
N ARG A 263 1.33 -16.19 14.74
CA ARG A 263 1.35 -17.50 15.42
C ARG A 263 2.12 -18.56 14.65
N SER A 264 2.51 -18.28 13.41
CA SER A 264 3.18 -19.24 12.54
C SER A 264 4.50 -19.72 13.16
N ARG A 265 4.86 -20.97 12.86
CA ARG A 265 6.06 -21.64 13.38
C ARG A 265 7.07 -22.00 12.31
N ASN A 266 6.69 -21.86 11.05
CA ASN A 266 7.48 -22.23 9.88
C ASN A 266 6.95 -21.49 8.65
N TRP A 267 7.65 -21.67 7.53
CA TRP A 267 7.35 -21.03 6.26
C TRP A 267 5.96 -21.41 5.72
N GLU A 268 5.56 -22.66 5.85
CA GLU A 268 4.26 -23.15 5.38
C GLU A 268 3.10 -22.51 6.13
N GLU A 269 3.17 -22.45 7.47
CA GLU A 269 2.18 -21.75 8.30
C GLU A 269 2.18 -20.24 8.05
N PHE A 270 3.35 -19.65 7.79
CA PHE A 270 3.49 -18.22 7.53
C PHE A 270 2.85 -17.81 6.19
N THR A 271 3.19 -18.53 5.12
CA THR A 271 2.60 -18.31 3.78
C THR A 271 1.13 -18.72 3.71
N GLY A 272 0.70 -19.70 4.49
CA GLY A 272 -0.72 -19.98 4.72
C GLY A 272 -1.46 -18.78 5.30
N GLY A 273 -0.86 -18.07 6.26
CA GLY A 273 -1.40 -16.81 6.78
C GLY A 273 -1.42 -15.68 5.74
N LEU A 274 -0.36 -15.53 4.94
CA LEU A 274 -0.30 -14.55 3.85
C LEU A 274 -1.37 -14.78 2.78
N SER A 275 -1.86 -16.00 2.60
CA SER A 275 -2.94 -16.30 1.64
C SER A 275 -4.29 -15.69 2.03
N ASP A 276 -4.45 -15.31 3.31
CA ASP A 276 -5.62 -14.59 3.83
C ASP A 276 -5.33 -13.07 4.04
N TYR A 277 -4.15 -12.60 3.64
CA TYR A 277 -3.77 -11.20 3.70
C TYR A 277 -4.07 -10.53 2.35
N MET A 278 -5.02 -9.59 2.35
CA MET A 278 -5.52 -8.95 1.11
C MET A 278 -4.93 -7.55 0.86
N PHE A 279 -4.62 -6.77 1.89
CA PHE A 279 -4.13 -5.39 1.71
C PHE A 279 -3.52 -4.80 3.00
N PRO A 280 -2.71 -3.74 2.92
CA PRO A 280 -2.11 -3.20 1.68
C PRO A 280 -1.11 -4.17 1.05
N GLY A 281 -0.90 -4.06 -0.26
CA GLY A 281 0.10 -4.86 -0.95
C GLY A 281 1.50 -4.69 -0.35
N ILE A 282 2.13 -5.80 0.00
CA ILE A 282 3.46 -5.84 0.64
C ILE A 282 4.41 -6.82 -0.04
N HIS A 283 5.68 -6.43 -0.12
CA HIS A 283 6.77 -7.40 -0.16
C HIS A 283 7.04 -7.87 1.27
N VAL A 284 7.34 -9.15 1.44
CA VAL A 284 7.65 -9.76 2.72
C VAL A 284 8.96 -10.51 2.62
N VAL A 285 9.90 -10.21 3.51
CA VAL A 285 11.11 -11.02 3.72
C VAL A 285 10.95 -11.84 4.99
N TYR A 286 11.57 -13.03 5.01
CA TYR A 286 11.41 -14.02 6.07
C TYR A 286 12.74 -14.60 6.49
N ALA A 287 12.85 -14.95 7.78
CA ALA A 287 13.93 -15.75 8.34
C ALA A 287 13.41 -16.60 9.51
N ASP A 288 13.92 -17.82 9.69
CA ASP A 288 13.56 -18.67 10.83
C ASP A 288 14.72 -19.35 11.55
N VAL A 289 14.40 -19.91 12.72
CA VAL A 289 15.36 -20.62 13.57
C VAL A 289 15.89 -21.92 12.96
N SER A 290 15.27 -22.42 11.88
CA SER A 290 15.75 -23.60 11.15
C SER A 290 16.78 -23.27 10.08
N GLY A 291 17.10 -21.99 9.88
CA GLY A 291 18.08 -21.54 8.90
C GLY A 291 17.48 -21.12 7.57
N ASN A 292 16.15 -21.13 7.43
CA ASN A 292 15.50 -20.74 6.18
C ASN A 292 15.43 -19.23 6.04
N ILE A 293 15.50 -18.76 4.80
CA ILE A 293 15.21 -17.39 4.40
C ILE A 293 14.21 -17.40 3.25
N GLY A 294 13.36 -16.39 3.17
CA GLY A 294 12.28 -16.35 2.18
C GLY A 294 11.92 -14.94 1.73
N TYR A 295 11.27 -14.89 0.57
CA TYR A 295 10.63 -13.69 0.01
C TYR A 295 9.25 -14.08 -0.51
N HIS A 296 8.25 -13.24 -0.25
CA HIS A 296 6.88 -13.39 -0.74
C HIS A 296 6.27 -12.02 -1.05
N THR A 297 5.21 -11.99 -1.85
CA THR A 297 4.36 -10.81 -2.04
C THR A 297 2.94 -11.15 -1.59
N ALA A 298 2.26 -10.24 -0.90
CA ALA A 298 0.85 -10.43 -0.52
C ALA A 298 0.07 -9.16 -0.82
N ALA A 299 -1.01 -9.31 -1.58
CA ALA A 299 -1.93 -8.27 -2.05
C ALA A 299 -3.20 -8.94 -2.58
#